data_AF-A0A971VJ86-F1
#
_entry.id   AF-A0A971VJ86-F1
#
_cell.length_a   1.000
_cell.length_b   1.000
_cell.length_c   1.000
_cell.angle_alpha   90.00
_cell.angle_beta   90.00
_cell.angle_gamma   90.00
#
_symmetry.space_group_name_H-M   'P 1'
#
loop_
_entity.id
_entity.type
_entity.pdbx_description
1 polymer ?
#
loop_
_entity_poly.entity_id
_entity_poly.type
_entity_poly.pdbx_seq_one_letter_code
_entity_poly.pdbx_strand_id
1 'polypeptide(L)'
;MDYDALVTEILTRVLAKLNQAEASATPSSCNIPDTSCSSGSTCTSLAAPVAKKEKRITKRVVTERDMRLAFDENVTCVTVGEKTIVTDVAQEYATKNKIEIVRCE
;
A
#
# COMPACT_ATOMS: atom_id res chain seq x y z
N MET A 1 -8.75 37.53 22.44
CA MET A 1 -8.48 36.40 21.52
C MET A 1 -9.16 35.19 22.12
N ASP A 2 -10.32 34.82 21.57
CA ASP A 2 -11.11 33.70 22.09
C ASP A 2 -10.55 32.38 21.61
N TYR A 3 -9.64 31.81 22.40
CA TYR A 3 -9.00 30.54 22.10
C TYR A 3 -10.01 29.39 22.04
N ASP A 4 -11.08 29.44 22.84
CA ASP A 4 -12.12 28.42 22.84
C ASP A 4 -12.89 28.36 21.51
N ALA A 5 -13.16 29.51 20.89
CA ALA A 5 -13.78 29.57 19.57
C ALA A 5 -12.86 28.98 18.49
N LEU A 6 -11.57 29.31 18.56
CA LEU A 6 -10.56 28.77 17.65
C LEU A 6 -10.39 27.25 17.79
N VAL A 7 -10.34 26.75 19.03
CA VAL A 7 -10.24 25.32 19.33
C VAL A 7 -11.46 24.56 18.81
N THR A 8 -12.66 25.11 19.00
CA THR A 8 -13.91 24.51 18.51
C THR A 8 -13.93 24.43 16.97
N GLU A 9 -13.48 25.49 16.29
CA GLU A 9 -13.37 25.52 14.83
C GLU A 9 -12.36 24.50 14.30
N ILE A 10 -11.19 24.39 14.96
CA ILE A 10 -10.15 23.42 14.62
C ILE A 10 -10.68 21.98 14.78
N LEU A 11 -11.31 21.67 15.91
CA LEU A 11 -11.86 20.34 16.19
C LEU A 11 -12.94 19.95 15.17
N THR A 12 -13.83 20.89 14.84
CA THR A 12 -14.90 20.65 13.86
C THR A 12 -14.32 20.34 12.47
N ARG A 13 -13.28 21.09 12.05
CA ARG A 13 -12.61 20.84 10.76
C ARG A 13 -11.87 19.51 10.71
N VAL A 14 -11.22 19.11 11.80
CA VAL A 14 -10.49 17.83 11.88
C VAL A 14 -11.47 16.66 11.80
N LEU A 15 -12.59 16.71 12.53
CA LEU A 15 -13.63 15.67 12.49
C LEU A 15 -14.25 15.52 11.09
N ALA A 16 -14.56 16.64 10.42
CA ALA A 16 -15.10 16.60 9.06
C ALA A 16 -14.12 16.01 8.04
N LYS A 17 -12.82 16.30 8.17
CA LYS A 17 -11.77 15.74 7.30
C LYS A 17 -11.54 14.26 7.52
N LEU A 18 -11.60 13.77 8.77
CA LEU A 18 -11.49 12.35 9.07
C LEU A 18 -12.65 11.56 8.46
N ASN A 19 -13.88 12.07 8.57
CA ASN A 19 -15.06 11.42 7.98
C ASN A 19 -15.00 11.37 6.43
N GLN A 20 -14.44 12.40 5.78
CA GLN A 20 -14.19 12.38 4.32
C GLN A 20 -13.08 11.41 3.91
N ALA A 21 -12.07 11.21 4.75
CA ALA A 21 -11.02 10.23 4.50
C ALA A 21 -11.54 8.78 4.65
N GLU A 22 -12.47 8.53 5.57
CA GLU A 22 -13.15 7.24 5.69
C GLU A 22 -14.14 6.99 4.53
N ALA A 23 -14.87 8.01 4.09
CA ALA A 23 -15.82 7.88 2.98
C ALA A 23 -15.16 7.69 1.59
N SER A 24 -13.87 8.01 1.45
CA SER A 24 -13.09 7.78 0.21
C SER A 24 -12.32 6.46 0.22
N ALA A 25 -12.46 5.63 1.27
CA ALA A 25 -11.83 4.32 1.41
C ALA A 25 -12.78 3.15 1.07
N THR A 26 -13.78 3.34 0.21
CA THR A 26 -14.46 2.22 -0.47
C THR A 26 -13.85 1.99 -1.85
N PRO A 27 -13.44 0.76 -2.18
CA PRO A 27 -12.85 0.42 -3.47
C PRO A 27 -13.85 0.69 -4.59
N SER A 28 -13.33 1.16 -5.72
CA SER A 28 -14.03 1.26 -6.99
C SER A 28 -14.87 0.02 -7.25
N SER A 29 -16.19 0.15 -7.04
CA SER A 29 -17.17 -0.83 -7.48
C SER A 29 -17.26 -0.74 -8.99
N CYS A 30 -16.47 -1.56 -9.68
CA CYS A 30 -16.59 -1.78 -11.11
C CYS A 30 -17.94 -2.46 -11.38
N ASN A 31 -18.94 -1.67 -11.77
CA ASN A 31 -20.12 -2.19 -12.47
C ASN A 31 -19.70 -2.54 -13.90
N ILE A 32 -19.33 -3.79 -14.14
CA ILE A 32 -19.25 -4.36 -15.49
C ILE A 32 -20.37 -5.41 -15.57
N PRO A 33 -21.41 -5.22 -16.39
CA PRO A 33 -22.26 -6.35 -16.79
C PRO A 33 -21.50 -7.18 -17.82
N ASP A 34 -21.34 -8.46 -17.49
CA ASP A 34 -20.87 -9.55 -18.34
C ASP A 34 -21.40 -9.45 -19.77
N THR A 35 -20.52 -9.65 -20.76
CA THR A 35 -20.75 -10.60 -21.87
C THR A 35 -19.46 -10.80 -22.68
N SER A 36 -18.90 -12.02 -22.59
CA SER A 36 -17.99 -12.69 -23.54
C SER A 36 -16.56 -12.12 -23.66
N CYS A 37 -15.46 -12.88 -23.78
CA CYS A 37 -15.25 -14.26 -24.17
C CYS A 37 -13.81 -14.72 -23.85
N SER A 38 -13.70 -15.97 -23.41
CA SER A 38 -12.70 -17.00 -23.70
C SER A 38 -11.22 -16.66 -23.94
N SER A 39 -10.38 -17.16 -23.03
CA SER A 39 -9.30 -18.16 -23.27
C SER A 39 -7.99 -17.80 -22.58
N GLY A 40 -7.57 -18.63 -21.62
CA GLY A 40 -6.24 -18.53 -21.01
C GLY A 40 -6.15 -19.17 -19.64
N SER A 41 -6.49 -20.46 -19.54
CA SER A 41 -6.31 -21.25 -18.33
C SER A 41 -4.82 -21.41 -18.03
N THR A 42 -4.36 -20.87 -16.89
CA THR A 42 -3.48 -21.61 -15.95
C THR A 42 -3.80 -21.11 -14.55
N CYS A 43 -4.40 -22.00 -13.78
CA CYS A 43 -4.73 -21.83 -12.38
C CYS A 43 -3.51 -22.12 -11.51
N THR A 44 -3.09 -21.12 -10.71
CA THR A 44 -2.38 -21.33 -9.44
C THR A 44 -2.88 -20.24 -8.49
N SER A 45 -4.05 -20.45 -7.89
CA SER A 45 -4.24 -21.07 -6.57
C SER A 45 -3.93 -20.11 -5.41
N LEU A 46 -5.03 -19.68 -4.77
CA LEU A 46 -5.19 -19.45 -3.34
C LEU A 46 -4.36 -18.33 -2.70
N ALA A 47 -5.00 -17.16 -2.52
CA ALA A 47 -5.20 -16.52 -1.20
C ALA A 47 -5.72 -15.08 -1.34
N ALA A 48 -7.02 -14.87 -1.12
CA ALA A 48 -7.44 -13.73 -0.29
C ALA A 48 -7.47 -14.28 1.16
N PRO A 49 -7.24 -13.50 2.23
CA PRO A 49 -7.65 -12.10 2.40
C PRO A 49 -6.64 -11.24 3.21
N VAL A 50 -7.08 -10.06 3.66
CA VAL A 50 -6.35 -8.97 4.33
C VAL A 50 -5.77 -8.00 3.32
N ALA A 51 -6.22 -6.75 3.39
CA ALA A 51 -5.65 -5.62 2.66
C ALA A 51 -4.22 -5.31 3.14
N LYS A 52 -3.32 -6.29 3.02
CA LYS A 52 -1.89 -6.07 3.04
C LYS A 52 -1.60 -5.34 1.74
N LYS A 53 -1.31 -4.04 1.83
CA LYS A 53 -0.80 -3.32 0.66
C LYS A 53 0.53 -3.97 0.33
N GLU A 54 0.52 -4.77 -0.73
CA GLU A 54 1.70 -5.42 -1.27
C GLU A 54 2.20 -4.58 -2.45
N LYS A 55 3.46 -4.13 -2.37
CA LYS A 55 4.09 -3.36 -3.44
C LYS A 55 5.11 -4.23 -4.14
N ARG A 56 4.86 -4.52 -5.41
CA ARG A 56 5.84 -5.17 -6.28
C ARG A 56 6.79 -4.12 -6.84
N ILE A 57 8.08 -4.25 -6.55
CA ILE A 57 9.11 -3.36 -7.10
C ILE A 57 9.80 -4.09 -8.26
N THR A 58 9.61 -3.59 -9.48
CA THR A 58 10.21 -4.15 -10.72
C THR A 58 11.57 -3.54 -11.08
N LYS A 59 12.13 -2.70 -10.21
CA LYS A 59 13.48 -2.15 -10.40
C LYS A 59 14.54 -3.23 -10.24
N ARG A 60 15.66 -3.05 -10.96
CA ARG A 60 16.86 -3.88 -10.86
C ARG A 60 17.61 -3.69 -9.54
N VAL A 61 17.57 -2.49 -8.96
CA VAL A 61 18.21 -2.16 -7.69
C VAL A 61 17.19 -1.49 -6.78
N VAL A 62 17.02 -2.02 -5.56
CA VAL A 62 16.16 -1.47 -4.51
C VAL A 62 17.02 -0.73 -3.50
N THR A 63 16.76 0.56 -3.38
CA THR A 63 17.46 1.47 -2.48
C THR A 63 16.60 1.85 -1.28
N GLU A 64 17.21 2.46 -0.26
CA GLU A 64 16.51 2.99 0.91
C GLU A 64 15.35 3.93 0.53
N ARG A 65 15.51 4.74 -0.53
CA ARG A 65 14.45 5.61 -1.03
C ARG A 65 13.21 4.83 -1.48
N ASP A 66 13.41 3.70 -2.14
CA ASP A 66 12.31 2.85 -2.61
C ASP A 66 11.59 2.20 -1.41
N MET A 67 12.33 1.83 -0.36
CA MET A 67 11.73 1.33 0.89
C MET A 67 10.95 2.41 1.64
N ARG A 68 11.44 3.65 1.64
CA ARG A 68 10.72 4.79 2.25
C ARG A 68 9.39 5.04 1.55
N LEU A 69 9.38 5.04 0.21
CA LEU A 69 8.14 5.16 -0.56
C LEU A 69 7.16 4.02 -0.26
N ALA A 70 7.66 2.78 -0.13
CA ALA A 70 6.81 1.66 0.28
C ALA A 70 6.25 1.86 1.70
N PHE A 71 7.07 2.36 2.64
CA PHE A 71 6.64 2.67 4.00
C PHE A 71 5.59 3.78 4.05
N ASP A 72 5.78 4.87 3.29
CA ASP A 72 4.82 5.98 3.17
C ASP A 72 3.45 5.49 2.66
N GLU A 73 3.46 4.50 1.77
CA GLU A 73 2.25 3.85 1.26
C GLU A 73 1.59 2.88 2.26
N ASN A 74 2.20 2.67 3.44
CA ASN A 74 1.82 1.71 4.48
C ASN A 74 1.86 0.25 3.99
N VAL A 75 2.86 -0.07 3.17
CA VAL A 75 3.12 -1.41 2.64
C VAL A 75 3.81 -2.24 3.71
N THR A 76 3.19 -3.36 4.11
CA THR A 76 3.76 -4.28 5.10
C THR A 76 4.65 -5.35 4.47
N CYS A 77 4.42 -5.64 3.18
CA CYS A 77 5.10 -6.71 2.46
C CYS A 77 5.56 -6.18 1.09
N VAL A 78 6.86 -6.24 0.83
CA VAL A 78 7.47 -5.81 -0.43
C VAL A 78 7.91 -7.03 -1.21
N THR A 79 7.39 -7.17 -2.41
CA THR A 79 7.77 -8.26 -3.32
C THR A 79 8.83 -7.76 -4.30
N VAL A 80 10.02 -8.34 -4.22
CA VAL A 80 11.14 -8.04 -5.12
C VAL A 80 11.29 -9.12 -6.19
N GLY A 81 11.75 -8.72 -7.38
CA GLY A 81 12.01 -9.67 -8.46
C GLY A 81 13.21 -10.56 -8.17
N GLU A 82 13.24 -11.75 -8.79
CA GLU A 82 14.30 -12.75 -8.66
C GLU A 82 15.71 -12.17 -8.85
N LYS A 83 15.89 -11.28 -9.82
CA LYS A 83 17.17 -10.64 -10.18
C LYS A 83 17.37 -9.26 -9.57
N THR A 84 16.51 -8.88 -8.65
CA THR A 84 16.57 -7.55 -8.01
C THR A 84 17.62 -7.54 -6.91
N ILE A 85 18.53 -6.58 -6.98
CA ILE A 85 19.55 -6.36 -5.95
C ILE A 85 18.95 -5.45 -4.87
N VAL A 86 18.86 -5.94 -3.65
CA VAL A 86 18.50 -5.12 -2.49
C VAL A 86 19.79 -4.59 -1.87
N THR A 87 19.93 -3.27 -1.78
CA THR A 87 21.10 -2.66 -1.11
C THR A 87 21.07 -2.92 0.40
N ASP A 88 22.23 -2.99 1.04
CA ASP A 88 22.36 -3.19 2.49
C ASP A 88 21.52 -2.18 3.28
N VAL A 89 21.57 -0.91 2.87
CA VAL A 89 20.78 0.17 3.49
C VAL A 89 19.27 -0.07 3.37
N ALA A 90 18.80 -0.64 2.26
CA ALA A 90 17.39 -1.00 2.09
C ALA A 90 17.00 -2.18 2.99
N GLN A 91 17.89 -3.16 3.20
CA GLN A 91 17.65 -4.30 4.07
C GLN A 91 17.59 -3.90 5.55
N GLU A 92 18.49 -3.02 5.98
CA GLU A 92 18.47 -2.42 7.32
C GLU A 92 17.17 -1.63 7.55
N TYR A 93 16.75 -0.84 6.54
CA TYR A 93 15.52 -0.07 6.61
C TYR A 93 14.29 -0.97 6.75
N ALA A 94 14.22 -2.07 5.99
CA ALA A 94 13.12 -3.02 6.08
C ALA A 94 13.07 -3.68 7.47
N THR A 95 14.21 -4.10 8.01
CA THR A 95 14.32 -4.69 9.35
C THR A 95 13.86 -3.71 10.44
N LYS A 96 14.29 -2.45 10.36
CA LYS A 96 13.94 -1.40 11.32
C LYS A 96 12.44 -1.09 11.33
N ASN A 97 11.81 -1.07 10.15
CA ASN A 97 10.41 -0.73 9.98
C ASN A 97 9.47 -1.94 9.96
N LYS A 98 9.99 -3.15 10.22
CA LYS A 98 9.24 -4.42 10.21
C LYS A 98 8.52 -4.69 8.89
N ILE A 99 9.18 -4.36 7.78
CA ILE A 99 8.70 -4.63 6.42
C ILE A 99 9.25 -5.99 6.00
N GLU A 100 8.36 -6.87 5.53
CA GLU A 100 8.75 -8.20 5.05
C GLU A 100 9.14 -8.14 3.58
N ILE A 101 10.34 -8.62 3.24
CA ILE A 101 10.83 -8.67 1.86
C ILE A 101 10.64 -10.10 1.34
N VAL A 102 9.75 -10.27 0.38
CA VAL A 102 9.52 -11.56 -0.30
C VAL A 102 10.20 -11.51 -1.67
N ARG A 103 11.02 -12.52 -1.98
CA ARG A 103 11.57 -12.69 -3.34
C ARG A 103 10.60 -13.55 -4.15
N CYS A 104 10.12 -13.04 -5.28
CA CYS A 104 9.44 -13.88 -6.26
C CYS A 104 10.48 -14.78 -6.92
N GLU A 105 10.35 -16.09 -6.69
CA GLU A 105 11.02 -17.16 -7.42
C GLU A 105 10.58 -17.22 -8.89
#